data_AF-A0A6G2IJR3-F1
#
_entry.id   AF-A0A6G2IJR3-F1
#
_cell.length_a   1.000
_cell.length_b   1.000
_cell.length_c   1.000
_cell.angle_alpha   90.00
_cell.angle_beta   90.00
_cell.angle_gamma   90.00
#
_symmetry.space_group_name_H-M   'P 1'
#
loop_
_entity.id
_entity.type
_entity.pdbx_description
1 polymer ?
#
loop_
_entity_poly.entity_id
_entity_poly.type
_entity_poly.pdbx_seq_one_letter_code
_entity_poly.pdbx_strand_id
1 'polypeptide(L)'
;MTAHDYDNQLLESVSVRRRRLRDALLFGAQRQRRSVDERIGKAFAGLVIAAVVCAGCVGWSFVSHRVIGKSPYATPAQPSSSPAAPSSTR
;
A
#
# COMPACT_ATOMS: atom_id res chain seq x y z
N MET A 1 -42.52 -16.31 -24.01
CA MET A 1 -41.43 -16.13 -23.02
C MET A 1 -40.19 -15.76 -23.80
N THR A 2 -39.66 -14.57 -23.55
CA THR A 2 -38.52 -14.04 -24.30
C THR A 2 -37.23 -14.60 -23.68
N ALA A 3 -36.17 -14.75 -24.47
CA ALA A 3 -34.88 -15.25 -23.98
C ALA A 3 -34.36 -14.44 -22.76
N HIS A 4 -34.73 -13.16 -22.69
CA HIS A 4 -34.37 -12.24 -21.61
C HIS A 4 -34.92 -12.65 -20.23
N ASP A 5 -36.10 -13.27 -20.17
CA ASP A 5 -36.71 -13.71 -18.90
C ASP A 5 -35.95 -14.93 -18.32
N TYR A 6 -35.40 -15.76 -19.20
CA TYR A 6 -34.60 -16.94 -18.85
C TYR A 6 -33.22 -16.55 -18.33
N ASP A 7 -32.58 -15.56 -18.96
CA ASP A 7 -31.31 -15.01 -18.49
C ASP A 7 -31.45 -14.35 -17.12
N ASN A 8 -32.57 -13.67 -16.86
CA ASN A 8 -32.83 -13.06 -15.56
C ASN A 8 -33.01 -14.12 -14.45
N GLN A 9 -33.72 -15.23 -14.73
CA GLN A 9 -33.79 -16.37 -13.80
C GLN A 9 -32.43 -17.03 -13.55
N LEU A 10 -31.59 -17.15 -14.58
CA LEU A 10 -30.21 -17.65 -14.44
C LEU A 10 -29.36 -16.70 -13.61
N LEU A 11 -29.46 -15.39 -13.83
CA LEU A 11 -28.71 -14.39 -13.07
C LEU A 11 -29.15 -14.32 -11.61
N GLU A 12 -30.44 -14.40 -11.32
CA GLU A 12 -30.93 -14.48 -9.93
C GLU A 12 -30.42 -15.75 -9.23
N SER A 13 -30.48 -16.91 -9.88
CA SER A 13 -30.01 -18.17 -9.26
C SER A 13 -28.49 -18.21 -9.04
N VAL A 14 -27.69 -17.74 -10.02
CA VAL A 14 -26.22 -17.68 -9.92
C VAL A 14 -25.78 -16.63 -8.90
N SER A 15 -26.46 -15.48 -8.86
CA SER A 15 -26.13 -14.42 -7.89
C SER A 15 -26.37 -14.89 -6.45
N VAL A 16 -27.44 -15.65 -6.18
CA VAL A 16 -27.69 -16.24 -4.86
C VAL A 16 -26.64 -17.29 -4.50
N ARG A 17 -26.27 -18.17 -5.44
CA ARG A 17 -25.21 -19.18 -5.20
C ARG A 17 -23.86 -18.53 -4.95
N ARG A 18 -23.49 -17.52 -5.74
CA ARG A 18 -22.27 -16.73 -5.52
C ARG A 18 -22.30 -15.98 -4.21
N ARG A 19 -23.45 -15.42 -3.83
CA ARG A 19 -23.59 -14.70 -2.56
C ARG A 19 -23.48 -15.63 -1.38
N ARG A 20 -24.11 -16.82 -1.41
CA ARG A 20 -23.94 -17.85 -0.38
C ARG A 20 -22.53 -18.40 -0.32
N LEU A 21 -21.85 -18.56 -1.47
CA LEU A 21 -20.43 -18.97 -1.50
C LEU A 21 -19.51 -17.85 -0.99
N ARG A 22 -19.76 -16.59 -1.35
CA ARG A 22 -19.04 -15.43 -0.79
C ARG A 22 -19.31 -15.30 0.69
N ASP A 23 -20.54 -15.48 1.14
CA ASP A 23 -20.87 -15.45 2.54
C ASP A 23 -20.27 -16.67 3.24
N ALA A 24 -20.17 -17.85 2.62
CA ALA A 24 -19.46 -18.98 3.21
C ALA A 24 -17.92 -18.85 3.16
N LEU A 25 -17.35 -18.08 2.23
CA LEU A 25 -15.91 -17.81 2.13
C LEU A 25 -15.50 -16.65 3.04
N LEU A 26 -16.28 -15.58 3.08
CA LEU A 26 -16.11 -14.44 3.97
C LEU A 26 -16.52 -14.82 5.40
N PHE A 27 -17.53 -15.69 5.59
CA PHE A 27 -18.02 -16.18 6.90
C PHE A 27 -17.54 -17.59 7.29
N GLY A 28 -16.73 -18.24 6.46
CA GLY A 28 -16.21 -19.57 6.67
C GLY A 28 -15.29 -19.69 7.89
N ALA A 29 -15.56 -20.73 8.69
CA ALA A 29 -14.98 -21.02 10.00
C ALA A 29 -15.08 -19.82 10.96
N GLN A 30 -16.04 -19.84 11.89
CA GLN A 30 -16.17 -18.86 13.00
C GLN A 30 -14.83 -18.49 13.67
N ARG A 31 -13.85 -19.40 13.67
CA ARG A 31 -12.49 -19.18 14.18
C ARG A 31 -11.60 -18.29 13.29
N GLN A 32 -11.82 -18.29 11.98
CA GLN A 32 -11.11 -17.47 11.00
C GLN A 32 -11.57 -16.01 11.02
N ARG A 33 -12.84 -15.75 11.40
CA ARG A 33 -13.38 -14.38 11.52
C ARG A 33 -12.63 -13.55 12.56
N ARG A 34 -12.46 -14.08 13.77
CA ARG A 34 -11.75 -13.38 14.84
C ARG A 34 -10.30 -13.08 14.46
N SER A 35 -9.62 -14.00 13.77
CA SER A 35 -8.24 -13.79 13.35
C SER A 35 -8.12 -12.86 12.14
N VAL A 36 -9.09 -12.84 11.24
CA VAL A 36 -9.10 -11.94 10.07
C VAL A 36 -9.44 -10.52 10.48
N ASP A 37 -10.47 -10.29 11.29
CA ASP A 37 -10.82 -8.94 11.76
C ASP A 37 -9.67 -8.31 12.58
N GLU A 38 -9.01 -9.11 13.43
CA GLU A 38 -7.83 -8.69 14.21
C GLU A 38 -6.61 -8.37 13.32
N ARG A 39 -6.38 -9.18 12.28
CA ARG A 39 -5.29 -8.95 11.31
C ARG A 39 -5.57 -7.78 10.38
N ILE A 40 -6.82 -7.58 9.97
CA ILE A 40 -7.26 -6.44 9.16
C ILE A 40 -7.10 -5.15 9.96
N GLY A 41 -7.53 -5.13 11.23
CA GLY A 41 -7.29 -3.99 12.12
C GLY A 41 -5.81 -3.65 12.24
N LYS A 42 -4.96 -4.67 12.44
CA LYS A 42 -3.49 -4.49 12.46
C LYS A 42 -2.91 -4.02 11.13
N ALA A 43 -3.44 -4.49 9.99
CA ALA A 43 -3.00 -4.05 8.67
C ALA A 43 -3.39 -2.58 8.39
N PHE A 44 -4.60 -2.18 8.75
CA PHE A 44 -5.03 -0.78 8.68
C PHE A 44 -4.20 0.12 9.60
N ALA A 45 -3.95 -0.32 10.83
CA ALA A 45 -3.07 0.41 11.74
C ALA A 45 -1.65 0.56 11.16
N GLY A 46 -1.08 -0.51 10.59
CA GLY A 46 0.21 -0.48 9.92
C GLY A 46 0.25 0.46 8.71
N LEU A 47 -0.82 0.49 7.91
CA LEU A 47 -0.98 1.41 6.78
C LEU A 47 -0.97 2.88 7.24
N VAL A 48 -1.72 3.19 8.30
CA VAL A 48 -1.77 4.53 8.88
C VAL A 48 -0.40 4.94 9.42
N ILE A 49 0.28 4.06 10.16
CA ILE A 49 1.63 4.33 10.67
C ILE A 49 2.60 4.57 9.51
N ALA A 50 2.60 3.72 8.48
CA ALA A 50 3.45 3.88 7.31
C ALA A 50 3.21 5.21 6.59
N ALA A 51 1.94 5.62 6.44
CA ALA A 51 1.58 6.90 5.85
C ALA A 51 2.08 8.08 6.68
N VAL A 52 1.92 8.04 8.01
CA VAL A 52 2.39 9.09 8.93
C VAL A 52 3.92 9.19 8.91
N VAL A 53 4.62 8.06 8.92
CA VAL A 53 6.09 8.02 8.82
C VAL A 53 6.56 8.60 7.49
N CYS A 54 5.93 8.21 6.38
CA CYS A 54 6.26 8.76 5.06
C CYS A 54 6.06 10.29 5.01
N ALA A 55 4.92 10.78 5.50
CA ALA A 55 4.63 12.20 5.59
C ALA A 55 5.63 12.93 6.51
N GLY A 56 5.99 12.32 7.64
CA GLY A 56 6.99 12.84 8.57
C GLY A 56 8.38 12.96 7.95
N CYS A 57 8.84 11.94 7.21
CA CYS A 57 10.12 11.96 6.51
C CYS A 57 10.18 13.08 5.45
N VAL A 58 9.13 13.21 4.63
CA VAL A 58 9.05 14.26 3.61
C VAL A 58 9.01 15.65 4.27
N GLY A 59 8.23 15.80 5.35
CA GLY A 59 8.15 17.04 6.12
C GLY A 59 9.48 17.43 6.76
N TRP A 60 10.19 16.48 7.37
CA TRP A 60 11.52 16.71 7.94
C TRP A 60 12.53 17.14 6.88
N SER A 61 12.46 16.55 5.68
CA SER A 61 13.32 16.92 4.55
C SER A 61 13.07 18.39 4.12
N PHE A 62 11.81 18.82 4.08
CA PHE A 62 11.44 20.21 3.77
C PHE A 62 11.92 21.19 4.85
N VAL A 63 11.70 20.87 6.14
CA VAL A 63 12.15 21.70 7.27
C VAL A 63 13.68 21.78 7.33
N SER A 64 14.37 20.65 7.13
CA SER A 64 15.83 20.61 7.13
C SER A 64 16.43 21.51 6.04
N HIS A 65 15.84 21.48 4.84
CA HIS A 65 16.28 22.30 3.72
C HIS A 65 15.93 23.79 3.88
N ARG A 66 14.85 24.14 4.58
CA ARG A 66 14.38 25.54 4.72
C ARG A 66 14.84 26.23 6.01
N VAL A 67 15.07 25.48 7.09
CA VAL A 67 15.31 26.03 8.44
C VAL A 67 16.72 25.69 8.98
N ILE A 68 17.27 24.53 8.61
CA ILE A 68 18.56 24.01 9.11
C ILE A 68 19.75 24.32 8.19
N GLY A 69 19.58 25.25 7.24
CA GLY A 69 20.67 25.89 6.50
C GLY A 69 21.73 26.58 7.38
N LYS A 70 21.59 26.56 8.71
CA LYS A 70 22.65 26.74 9.70
C LYS A 70 22.80 25.43 10.49
N SER A 71 23.82 24.67 10.10
CA SER A 71 24.14 23.29 10.49
C SER A 71 23.89 22.87 11.94
N PRO A 72 23.39 21.64 12.13
CA PRO A 72 23.90 20.77 13.18
C PRO A 72 24.37 19.42 12.59
N TYR A 73 25.59 19.43 12.05
CA TYR A 73 26.50 18.29 11.81
C TYR A 73 26.20 17.24 10.70
N ALA A 74 26.98 17.38 9.62
CA ALA A 74 27.74 16.34 8.89
C ALA A 74 27.04 15.33 7.94
N THR A 75 27.33 15.55 6.65
CA THR A 75 27.59 14.63 5.53
C THR A 75 26.98 13.21 5.54
N PRO A 76 25.92 12.93 4.74
CA PRO A 76 25.72 11.59 4.22
C PRO A 76 26.87 11.27 3.26
N ALA A 77 27.66 10.23 3.58
CA ALA A 77 28.78 9.78 2.77
C ALA A 77 28.33 9.52 1.32
N GLN A 78 28.81 10.39 0.42
CA GLN A 78 28.61 10.29 -1.02
C GLN A 78 29.40 9.06 -1.52
N PRO A 79 28.78 8.07 -2.18
CA PRO A 79 29.54 7.09 -2.94
C PRO A 79 30.22 7.83 -4.09
N SER A 80 31.51 8.09 -3.95
CA SER A 80 32.35 8.74 -4.95
C SER A 80 32.52 7.83 -6.17
N SER A 81 31.60 7.90 -7.13
CA SER A 81 31.88 7.51 -8.52
C SER A 81 32.70 8.62 -9.16
N SER A 82 34.02 8.56 -9.01
CA SER A 82 34.94 9.50 -9.65
C SER A 82 35.14 9.10 -11.13
N PRO A 83 34.84 9.96 -12.12
CA PRO A 83 35.22 9.72 -13.51
C PRO A 83 36.62 10.30 -13.73
N ALA A 84 37.65 9.48 -13.62
CA ALA A 84 39.01 9.90 -14.01
C ALA A 84 39.17 9.67 -15.52
N ALA A 85 38.83 10.70 -16.30
CA ALA A 85 39.34 10.85 -17.66
C ALA A 85 40.23 12.11 -17.72
N PRO A 86 41.52 11.94 -18.03
CA PRO A 86 42.31 12.96 -18.71
C PRO A 86 42.92 12.34 -19.98
N SER A 87 43.13 13.00 -21.12
CA SER A 87 43.11 14.41 -21.47
C SER A 87 43.49 14.44 -22.95
N SER A 88 42.75 15.17 -23.79
CA SER A 88 43.29 15.59 -25.09
C SER A 88 44.39 16.61 -24.84
N THR A 89 45.61 16.42 -25.35
CA THR A 89 46.51 17.47 -25.90
C THR A 89 47.81 16.85 -26.43
N ARG A 90 48.05 17.06 -27.74
CA ARG A 90 49.25 16.90 -28.58
C ARG A 90 49.35 15.65 -29.46
#